data_AF-A0A845GF80-F1
#
_entry.id   AF-A0A845GF80-F1
#
_cell.length_a   1.000
_cell.length_b   1.000
_cell.length_c   1.000
_cell.angle_alpha   90.00
_cell.angle_beta   90.00
_cell.angle_gamma   90.00
#
_symmetry.space_group_name_H-M   'P 1'
#
loop_
_entity.id
_entity.type
_entity.pdbx_description
1 polymer ?
#
loop_
_entity_poly.entity_id
_entity_poly.type
_entity_poly.pdbx_seq_one_letter_code
_entity_poly.pdbx_strand_id
1 'polypeptide(L)'
;AAEPAPRAETAAAADAGASNYWHLSLRFGAEVFKNGMDPLSFLRYLGQLGTIVGLETLADALPPAGAMDPHLCYLGFEVSFDSTADKAAIEDVFEFVREDAQIRILPPHSRVADYLRLIAELPEQAPRLGEILVRCGSVTALELDAALAAQAAAATP
;
A
#
# COMPACT_ATOMS: atom_id res chain seq x y z
N ALA A 1 -0.61 -44.09 -33.00
CA ALA A 1 -1.01 -43.56 -31.67
C ALA A 1 -0.17 -42.33 -31.44
N ALA A 2 -0.79 -41.14 -31.40
CA ALA A 2 -0.09 -39.88 -31.21
C ALA A 2 -0.02 -39.57 -29.71
N GLU A 3 1.18 -39.30 -29.21
CA GLU A 3 1.42 -38.70 -27.90
C GLU A 3 0.82 -37.29 -27.84
N PRO A 4 0.09 -36.91 -26.78
CA PRO A 4 -0.22 -35.51 -26.55
C PRO A 4 0.93 -34.82 -25.82
N ALA A 5 1.42 -33.73 -26.40
CA ALA A 5 2.34 -32.80 -25.77
C ALA A 5 1.64 -32.00 -24.65
N PRO A 6 2.31 -31.70 -23.52
CA PRO A 6 1.78 -30.76 -22.54
C PRO A 6 2.01 -29.34 -23.07
N ARG A 7 0.94 -28.61 -23.37
CA ARG A 7 0.97 -27.17 -23.62
C ARG A 7 -0.14 -26.52 -22.82
N ALA A 8 0.24 -25.92 -21.69
CA ALA A 8 -0.28 -24.66 -21.14
C ALA A 8 -0.01 -24.59 -19.62
N GLU A 9 1.25 -24.47 -19.22
CA GLU A 9 1.64 -24.16 -17.84
C GLU A 9 2.68 -23.03 -17.85
N THR A 10 2.33 -21.88 -18.43
CA THR A 10 3.09 -20.60 -18.31
C THR A 10 2.15 -19.49 -18.76
N ALA A 11 1.23 -19.13 -17.88
CA ALA A 11 0.41 -17.92 -17.99
C ALA A 11 -0.21 -17.58 -16.62
N ALA A 12 -0.41 -18.59 -15.76
CA ALA A 12 -0.97 -18.41 -14.43
C ALA A 12 0.03 -17.88 -13.37
N ALA A 13 1.35 -17.87 -13.66
CA ALA A 13 2.36 -17.45 -12.69
C ALA A 13 2.54 -15.92 -12.60
N ALA A 14 1.96 -15.14 -13.52
CA ALA A 14 2.04 -13.68 -13.50
C ALA A 14 0.90 -13.00 -12.70
N ASP A 15 -0.03 -13.80 -12.14
CA ASP A 15 -1.20 -13.32 -11.41
C ASP A 15 -1.29 -13.91 -9.99
N ALA A 16 -0.18 -14.46 -9.48
CA ALA A 16 -0.11 -14.87 -8.08
C ALA A 16 -0.22 -13.61 -7.22
N GLY A 17 -1.28 -13.54 -6.40
CA GLY A 17 -1.56 -12.38 -5.56
C GLY A 17 -0.37 -12.06 -4.66
N ALA A 18 0.07 -10.82 -4.69
CA ALA A 18 1.42 -10.42 -4.28
C ALA A 18 1.68 -10.52 -2.75
N SER A 19 0.61 -10.64 -1.95
CA SER A 19 0.70 -10.82 -0.50
C SER A 19 -0.51 -11.57 0.07
N ASN A 20 -0.32 -12.29 1.17
CA ASN A 20 -1.42 -12.89 1.96
C ASN A 20 -2.09 -11.88 2.91
N TYR A 21 -1.60 -10.64 2.94
CA TYR A 21 -2.01 -9.61 3.89
C TYR A 21 -2.76 -8.48 3.20
N TRP A 22 -3.58 -7.78 3.98
CA TRP A 22 -4.10 -6.48 3.56
C TRP A 22 -2.94 -5.51 3.42
N HIS A 23 -3.01 -4.65 2.41
CA HIS A 23 -2.09 -3.54 2.30
C HIS A 23 -2.84 -2.23 2.45
N LEU A 24 -2.40 -1.40 3.40
CA LEU A 24 -2.99 -0.11 3.72
C LEU A 24 -1.97 0.98 3.46
N SER A 25 -2.26 1.84 2.49
CA SER A 25 -1.53 3.09 2.25
C SER A 25 -2.33 4.22 2.89
N LEU A 26 -1.76 4.83 3.92
CA LEU A 26 -2.39 5.83 4.76
C LEU A 26 -1.67 7.18 4.59
N ARG A 27 -2.37 8.22 4.14
CA ARG A 27 -1.92 9.61 4.20
C ARG A 27 -2.96 10.44 4.91
N PHE A 28 -2.65 10.91 6.11
CA PHE A 28 -3.53 11.79 6.87
C PHE A 28 -3.35 13.24 6.42
N GLY A 29 -4.43 14.01 6.49
CA GLY A 29 -4.42 15.43 6.19
C GLY A 29 -3.48 16.20 7.11
N ALA A 30 -2.91 17.27 6.59
CA ALA A 30 -1.94 18.07 7.33
C ALA A 30 -2.51 18.61 8.65
N GLU A 31 -3.82 18.86 8.73
CA GLU A 31 -4.47 19.44 9.90
C GLU A 31 -5.11 18.39 10.83
N VAL A 32 -4.85 17.09 10.63
CA VAL A 32 -5.43 15.99 11.42
C VAL A 32 -5.28 16.21 12.94
N PHE A 33 -4.12 16.69 13.39
CA PHE A 33 -3.87 17.00 14.80
C PHE A 33 -4.74 18.15 15.33
N LYS A 34 -4.97 19.19 14.52
CA LYS A 34 -5.83 20.33 14.88
C LYS A 34 -7.29 19.91 15.00
N ASN A 35 -7.68 18.90 14.23
CA ASN A 35 -9.00 18.28 14.28
C ASN A 35 -9.16 17.31 15.47
N GLY A 36 -8.16 17.22 16.36
CA GLY A 36 -8.18 16.37 17.55
C GLY A 36 -7.90 14.90 17.27
N MET A 37 -7.41 14.58 16.08
CA MET A 37 -7.19 13.23 15.58
C MET A 37 -5.70 12.91 15.55
N ASP A 38 -5.33 11.68 15.88
CA ASP A 38 -3.94 11.25 15.96
C ASP A 38 -3.73 10.00 15.08
N PRO A 39 -2.86 10.06 14.04
CA PRO A 39 -2.55 8.92 13.16
C PRO A 39 -2.18 7.63 13.89
N LEU A 40 -1.45 7.72 15.01
CA LEU A 40 -1.07 6.54 15.79
C LEU A 40 -2.26 5.85 16.43
N SER A 41 -3.32 6.59 16.78
CA SER A 41 -4.55 6.04 17.35
C SER A 41 -5.26 5.09 16.38
N PHE A 42 -5.21 5.36 15.07
CA PHE A 42 -5.74 4.45 14.04
C PHE A 42 -4.93 3.16 13.95
N LEU A 43 -3.59 3.25 13.96
CA LEU A 43 -2.73 2.07 13.96
C LEU A 43 -2.94 1.21 15.21
N ARG A 44 -3.16 1.84 16.36
CA ARG A 44 -3.53 1.13 17.60
C ARG A 44 -4.89 0.45 17.50
N TYR A 45 -5.87 1.10 16.87
CA TYR A 45 -7.20 0.52 16.68
C TYR A 45 -7.17 -0.66 15.71
N LEU A 46 -6.38 -0.60 14.63
CA LEU A 46 -6.14 -1.76 13.75
C LEU A 46 -5.65 -2.98 14.54
N GLY A 47 -4.85 -2.77 15.59
CA GLY A 47 -4.42 -3.84 16.51
C GLY A 47 -5.56 -4.57 17.24
N GLN A 48 -6.78 -4.03 17.25
CA GLN A 48 -7.98 -4.72 17.75
C GLN A 48 -8.62 -5.63 16.70
N LEU A 49 -8.40 -5.35 15.41
CA LEU A 49 -8.96 -6.08 14.28
C LEU A 49 -7.99 -7.12 13.69
N GLY A 50 -6.71 -7.06 14.04
CA GLY A 50 -5.69 -7.94 13.49
C GLY A 50 -4.28 -7.58 13.94
N THR A 51 -3.28 -8.04 13.20
CA THR A 51 -1.86 -7.85 13.49
C THR A 51 -1.18 -7.07 12.38
N ILE A 52 -0.48 -5.99 12.72
CA ILE A 52 0.41 -5.30 11.78
C ILE A 52 1.68 -6.13 11.64
N VAL A 53 1.89 -6.73 10.47
CA VAL A 53 3.07 -7.56 10.16
C VAL A 53 4.20 -6.78 9.51
N GLY A 54 3.87 -5.64 8.89
CA GLY A 54 4.83 -4.69 8.33
C GLY A 54 4.32 -3.27 8.47
N LEU A 55 5.22 -2.34 8.81
CA LEU A 55 4.91 -0.92 8.96
C LEU A 55 6.10 -0.10 8.48
N GLU A 56 5.88 0.74 7.49
CA GLU A 56 6.86 1.70 7.00
C GLU A 56 6.31 3.11 7.19
N THR A 57 7.10 3.99 7.80
CA THR A 57 6.75 5.39 8.00
C THR A 57 7.30 6.23 6.86
N LEU A 58 6.45 7.08 6.32
CA LEU A 58 6.77 7.99 5.23
C LEU A 58 6.90 9.38 5.81
N ALA A 59 8.11 9.92 5.73
CA ALA A 59 8.45 11.24 6.28
C ALA A 59 8.88 12.20 5.17
N ASP A 60 8.57 11.89 3.91
CA ASP A 60 8.97 12.66 2.73
C ASP A 60 8.42 14.09 2.75
N ALA A 61 7.25 14.30 3.36
CA ALA A 61 6.64 15.62 3.52
C ALA A 61 7.20 16.41 4.72
N LEU A 62 8.07 15.81 5.55
CA LEU A 62 8.60 16.44 6.75
C LEU A 62 9.61 17.55 6.36
N PRO A 63 9.34 18.82 6.69
CA PRO A 63 10.28 19.89 6.41
C PRO A 63 11.50 19.84 7.36
N PRO A 64 12.57 20.61 7.07
CA PRO A 64 13.67 20.79 8.02
C PRO A 64 13.17 21.28 9.38
N ALA A 65 13.81 20.84 10.46
CA ALA A 65 13.33 21.06 11.83
C ALA A 65 13.00 22.52 12.19
N GLY A 66 13.74 23.49 11.64
CA GLY A 66 13.49 24.92 11.88
C GLY A 66 12.24 25.50 11.20
N ALA A 67 11.68 24.78 10.22
CA ALA A 67 10.48 25.16 9.46
C ALA A 67 9.28 24.23 9.75
N MET A 68 9.45 23.26 10.64
CA MET A 68 8.42 22.30 11.02
C MET A 68 7.38 22.96 11.93
N ASP A 69 6.10 22.87 11.56
CA ASP A 69 5.00 23.23 12.46
C ASP A 69 4.57 21.98 13.25
N PRO A 70 4.75 21.94 14.57
CA PRO A 70 4.38 20.78 15.38
C PRO A 70 2.87 20.53 15.45
N HIS A 71 2.03 21.44 14.95
CA HIS A 71 0.58 21.25 14.87
C HIS A 71 0.13 20.60 13.55
N LEU A 72 1.04 20.34 12.62
CA LEU A 72 0.73 19.71 11.34
C LEU A 72 1.24 18.26 11.29
N CYS A 73 0.50 17.41 10.58
CA CYS A 73 0.91 16.06 10.27
C CYS A 73 1.62 15.99 8.92
N TYR A 74 2.82 15.42 8.94
CA TYR A 74 3.64 15.20 7.75
C TYR A 74 3.88 13.70 7.47
N LEU A 75 3.35 12.83 8.33
CA LEU A 75 3.65 11.40 8.30
C LEU A 75 2.58 10.63 7.53
N GLY A 76 3.04 9.77 6.64
CA GLY A 76 2.26 8.70 6.02
C GLY A 76 2.71 7.33 6.51
N PHE A 77 1.92 6.31 6.20
CA PHE A 77 2.24 4.93 6.57
C PHE A 77 1.88 3.98 5.45
N GLU A 78 2.76 3.00 5.22
CA GLU A 78 2.45 1.78 4.49
C GLU A 78 2.38 0.62 5.48
N VAL A 79 1.27 -0.11 5.46
CA VAL A 79 0.98 -1.16 6.44
C VAL A 79 0.67 -2.46 5.71
N SER A 80 1.32 -3.53 6.16
CA SER A 80 0.88 -4.90 5.87
C SER A 80 0.17 -5.44 7.09
N PHE A 81 -1.08 -5.85 6.91
CA PHE A 81 -2.00 -6.13 7.99
C PHE A 81 -2.64 -7.51 7.84
N ASP A 82 -2.39 -8.37 8.82
CA ASP A 82 -2.97 -9.70 8.93
C ASP A 82 -4.28 -9.63 9.72
N SER A 83 -5.40 -9.83 9.03
CA SER A 83 -6.72 -9.75 9.63
C SER A 83 -7.74 -10.57 8.86
N THR A 84 -8.65 -11.19 9.60
CA THR A 84 -9.84 -11.85 9.07
C THR A 84 -11.04 -10.91 8.96
N ALA A 85 -10.90 -9.64 9.34
CA ALA A 85 -11.94 -8.64 9.17
C ALA A 85 -12.21 -8.40 7.68
N ASP A 86 -13.45 -8.07 7.35
CA ASP A 86 -13.79 -7.68 5.99
C ASP A 86 -13.31 -6.24 5.70
N LYS A 87 -13.38 -5.87 4.42
CA LYS A 87 -12.92 -4.55 3.97
C LYS A 87 -13.68 -3.41 4.65
N ALA A 88 -14.99 -3.58 4.87
CA ALA A 88 -15.83 -2.55 5.47
C ALA A 88 -15.41 -2.27 6.92
N ALA A 89 -15.19 -3.32 7.70
CA ALA A 89 -14.70 -3.19 9.08
C ALA A 89 -13.34 -2.48 9.16
N ILE A 90 -12.44 -2.69 8.19
CA ILE A 90 -11.15 -1.98 8.12
C ILE A 90 -11.37 -0.52 7.68
N GLU A 91 -12.26 -0.26 6.71
CA GLU A 91 -12.60 1.09 6.24
C GLU A 91 -13.27 1.96 7.32
N ASP A 92 -14.06 1.35 8.20
CA ASP A 92 -14.76 2.02 9.31
C ASP A 92 -13.81 2.56 10.36
N VAL A 93 -12.61 1.96 10.50
CA VAL A 93 -11.53 2.50 11.35
C VAL A 93 -11.21 3.95 11.00
N PHE A 94 -11.33 4.31 9.73
CA PHE A 94 -10.92 5.61 9.18
C PHE A 94 -12.10 6.53 8.84
N GLU A 95 -13.34 6.18 9.21
CA GLU A 95 -14.54 6.94 8.82
C GLU A 95 -14.43 8.43 9.18
N PHE A 96 -13.91 8.72 10.37
CA PHE A 96 -13.77 10.08 10.90
C PHE A 96 -12.70 10.96 10.21
N VAL A 97 -11.83 10.38 9.37
CA VAL A 97 -10.79 11.11 8.62
C VAL A 97 -10.94 11.00 7.10
N ARG A 98 -11.96 10.28 6.60
CA ARG A 98 -12.06 9.92 5.18
C ARG A 98 -12.06 11.12 4.23
N GLU A 99 -12.60 12.26 4.65
CA GLU A 99 -12.65 13.48 3.84
C GLU A 99 -11.32 14.25 3.80
N ASP A 100 -10.49 14.09 4.83
CA ASP A 100 -9.20 14.79 4.99
C ASP A 100 -8.04 13.77 5.04
N ALA A 101 -8.19 12.61 4.41
CA ALA A 101 -7.14 11.60 4.32
C ALA A 101 -7.23 10.84 3.00
N GLN A 102 -6.07 10.50 2.43
CA GLN A 102 -5.98 9.58 1.32
C GLN A 102 -5.72 8.18 1.88
N ILE A 103 -6.79 7.40 1.96
CA ILE A 103 -6.75 6.02 2.48
C ILE A 103 -6.96 5.06 1.31
N ARG A 104 -6.01 4.15 1.11
CA ARG A 104 -6.08 3.10 0.10
C ARG A 104 -5.92 1.75 0.79
N ILE A 105 -6.88 0.84 0.54
CA ILE A 105 -6.92 -0.49 1.14
C ILE A 105 -7.01 -1.52 0.01
N LEU A 106 -5.96 -2.32 -0.11
CA LEU A 106 -5.88 -3.44 -1.03
C LEU A 106 -6.08 -4.76 -0.26
N PRO A 107 -7.01 -5.63 -0.70
CA PRO A 107 -7.23 -6.91 -0.05
C PRO A 107 -6.04 -7.87 -0.23
N PRO A 108 -5.96 -8.92 0.60
CA PRO A 108 -5.08 -10.04 0.35
C PRO A 108 -5.22 -10.56 -1.07
N HIS A 109 -4.10 -11.03 -1.62
CA HIS A 109 -4.00 -11.55 -2.98
C HIS A 109 -4.35 -10.54 -4.08
N SER A 110 -4.25 -9.24 -3.79
CA SER A 110 -4.34 -8.20 -4.82
C SER A 110 -3.29 -8.41 -5.89
N ARG A 111 -3.65 -8.01 -7.12
CA ARG A 111 -2.77 -8.20 -8.28
C ARG A 111 -1.66 -7.17 -8.23
N VAL A 112 -0.48 -7.51 -8.74
CA VAL A 112 0.65 -6.57 -8.82
C VAL A 112 0.26 -5.26 -9.54
N ALA A 113 -0.62 -5.35 -10.54
CA ALA A 113 -1.15 -4.18 -11.24
C ALA A 113 -1.93 -3.21 -10.33
N ASP A 114 -2.59 -3.69 -9.28
CA ASP A 114 -3.30 -2.86 -8.30
C ASP A 114 -2.33 -2.04 -7.46
N TYR A 115 -1.20 -2.64 -7.06
CA TYR A 115 -0.12 -1.94 -6.36
C TYR A 115 0.58 -0.91 -7.26
N LEU A 116 0.77 -1.20 -8.54
CA LEU A 116 1.32 -0.22 -9.47
C LEU A 116 0.39 0.98 -9.69
N ARG A 117 -0.92 0.76 -9.76
CA ARG A 117 -1.90 1.85 -9.83
C ARG A 117 -1.86 2.70 -8.56
N LEU A 118 -1.77 2.06 -7.39
CA LEU A 118 -1.56 2.76 -6.12
C LEU A 118 -0.31 3.65 -6.17
N ILE A 119 0.82 3.12 -6.64
CA ILE A 119 2.06 3.89 -6.77
C ILE A 119 1.90 5.09 -7.72
N ALA A 120 1.23 4.89 -8.85
CA ALA A 120 1.07 5.93 -9.86
C ALA A 120 0.11 7.06 -9.42
N GLU A 121 -0.83 6.78 -8.52
CA GLU A 121 -1.80 7.75 -8.01
C GLU A 121 -1.27 8.58 -6.83
N LEU A 122 -0.20 8.14 -6.17
CA LEU A 122 0.35 8.80 -5.00
C LEU A 122 1.39 9.88 -5.39
N PRO A 123 1.43 11.01 -4.68
CA PRO A 123 2.29 12.15 -5.02
C PRO A 123 3.78 11.93 -4.72
N GLU A 124 4.13 10.84 -4.04
CA GLU A 124 5.50 10.51 -3.67
C GLU A 124 6.29 9.90 -4.84
N GLN A 125 7.61 9.88 -4.72
CA GLN A 125 8.48 9.33 -5.76
C GLN A 125 8.22 7.82 -5.92
N ALA A 126 7.57 7.44 -7.02
CA ALA A 126 7.26 6.07 -7.41
C ALA A 126 8.34 5.02 -7.11
N PRO A 127 9.65 5.25 -7.37
CA PRO A 127 10.68 4.25 -7.05
C PRO A 127 10.81 3.96 -5.56
N ARG A 128 10.68 4.97 -4.68
CA ARG A 128 10.75 4.76 -3.23
C ARG A 128 9.57 3.94 -2.74
N LEU A 129 8.37 4.23 -3.24
CA LEU A 129 7.17 3.51 -2.82
C LEU A 129 7.22 2.04 -3.26
N GLY A 130 7.75 1.74 -4.45
CA GLY A 130 8.01 0.37 -4.87
C GLY A 130 8.91 -0.40 -3.90
N GLU A 131 10.03 0.18 -3.47
CA GLU A 131 10.91 -0.44 -2.46
C GLU A 131 10.21 -0.64 -1.11
N ILE A 132 9.37 0.31 -0.70
CA ILE A 132 8.59 0.23 0.53
C ILE A 132 7.60 -0.94 0.47
N LEU A 133 6.89 -1.12 -0.66
CA LEU A 133 5.98 -2.25 -0.83
C LEU A 133 6.70 -3.60 -0.75
N VAL A 134 7.94 -3.67 -1.25
CA VAL A 134 8.78 -4.86 -1.09
C VAL A 134 9.13 -5.11 0.37
N ARG A 135 9.51 -4.06 1.11
CA ARG A 135 9.83 -4.16 2.55
C ARG A 135 8.63 -4.52 3.41
N CYS A 136 7.45 -4.04 3.05
CA CYS A 136 6.18 -4.42 3.67
C CYS A 136 5.78 -5.87 3.34
N GLY A 137 6.40 -6.53 2.36
CA GLY A 137 6.00 -7.85 1.90
C GLY A 137 4.68 -7.83 1.11
N SER A 138 4.33 -6.66 0.56
CA SER A 138 3.15 -6.47 -0.29
C SER A 138 3.39 -6.96 -1.72
N VAL A 139 4.63 -6.87 -2.19
CA VAL A 139 5.09 -7.36 -3.50
C VAL A 139 6.53 -7.87 -3.38
N THR A 140 6.97 -8.78 -4.25
CA THR A 140 8.39 -9.13 -4.36
C THR A 140 9.13 -8.17 -5.29
N ALA A 141 10.45 -8.08 -5.14
CA ALA A 141 11.28 -7.26 -6.04
C ALA A 141 11.19 -7.71 -7.51
N LEU A 142 11.06 -9.02 -7.74
CA LEU A 142 10.92 -9.59 -9.08
C LEU A 142 9.58 -9.22 -9.72
N GLU A 143 8.49 -9.28 -8.95
CA GLU A 143 7.16 -8.88 -9.41
C GLU A 143 7.10 -7.39 -9.73
N LEU A 144 7.71 -6.56 -8.88
CA LEU A 144 7.80 -5.12 -9.13
C LEU A 144 8.58 -4.80 -10.41
N ASP A 145 9.76 -5.40 -10.60
CA ASP A 145 10.60 -5.19 -11.78
C ASP A 145 9.90 -5.64 -13.08
N ALA A 146 9.31 -6.83 -13.06
CA ALA A 146 8.56 -7.37 -14.21
C ALA A 146 7.37 -6.46 -14.58
N ALA A 147 6.68 -5.92 -13.58
CA ALA A 147 5.51 -5.08 -13.80
C ALA A 147 5.89 -3.66 -14.27
N LEU A 148 6.99 -3.09 -13.77
CA LEU A 148 7.56 -1.83 -14.28
C LEU A 148 8.06 -1.97 -15.73
N ALA A 149 8.71 -3.08 -16.06
CA ALA A 149 9.15 -3.38 -17.43
C ALA A 149 7.96 -3.48 -18.40
N ALA A 150 6.87 -4.12 -17.98
CA ALA A 150 5.63 -4.20 -18.76
C ALA A 150 4.98 -2.82 -18.99
N GLN A 151 4.99 -1.93 -17.99
CA GLN A 151 4.51 -0.55 -18.15
C GLN A 151 5.36 0.26 -19.15
N ALA A 152 6.69 0.14 -19.08
CA ALA A 152 7.59 0.83 -20.01
C ALA A 152 7.38 0.34 -21.47
N ALA A 153 7.17 -0.95 -21.67
CA ALA A 153 6.87 -1.54 -22.97
C ALA A 153 5.50 -1.07 -23.51
N ALA A 154 4.49 -0.92 -22.64
CA ALA A 154 3.17 -0.42 -23.03
C ALA A 154 3.13 1.10 -23.27
N ALA A 155 4.07 1.87 -22.70
CA ALA A 155 4.18 3.32 -22.87
C ALA A 155 4.94 3.75 -24.13
N THR A 156 5.54 2.81 -24.86
CA THR A 156 6.22 3.09 -26.14
C THR A 156 5.25 2.80 -27.30
N PRO A 157 4.77 3.82 -28.04
CA PRO A 157 3.85 3.64 -29.16
C PRO A 157 4.51 3.03 -30.41
#